data_AF-A0A4P5X162-F1
#
_entry.id   AF-A0A4P5X162-F1
#
_cell.length_a   1.000
_cell.length_b   1.000
_cell.length_c   1.000
_cell.angle_alpha   90.00
_cell.angle_beta   90.00
_cell.angle_gamma   90.00
#
_symmetry.space_group_name_H-M   'P 1'
#
loop_
_entity.id
_entity.type
_entity.pdbx_description
1 polymer ?
#
loop_
_entity_poly.entity_id
_entity_poly.type
_entity_poly.pdbx_seq_one_letter_code
_entity_poly.pdbx_strand_id
1 'polypeptide(L)'
;MHRETREWLEGLSSFAAEHRARRKPAEVERPAAERAAERAVLAAHLVSWLAGMEAWTSARRAFAASRSGADAEPAIVLTTSAVGIEAAADMGAMAGTPVALLRSRFVAVTELEYRLWCIRNPDEAFRLHVNHWNWLKTDVPPQRHAEFAAHPLGAGECYWLHRTGSVGTGEADRRDCHLWKWNGRHAALLQTFVRDRPGAPAG
;
A
#
# COMPACT_ATOMS: atom_id res chain seq x y z
N MET A 1 16.07 -7.77 13.68
CA MET A 1 15.15 -8.63 12.92
C MET A 1 15.53 -10.06 13.23
N HIS A 2 14.58 -10.83 13.75
CA HIS A 2 14.70 -12.25 14.05
C HIS A 2 14.95 -13.06 12.77
N ARG A 3 15.51 -14.26 12.95
CA ARG A 3 15.74 -15.20 11.85
C ARG A 3 14.43 -15.58 11.16
N GLU A 4 13.40 -15.91 11.93
CA GLU A 4 12.07 -16.28 11.44
C GLU A 4 11.43 -15.18 10.58
N THR A 5 11.50 -13.93 11.02
CA THR A 5 11.03 -12.76 10.25
C THR A 5 11.73 -12.64 8.90
N ARG A 6 13.04 -12.89 8.88
CA ARG A 6 13.84 -12.86 7.65
C ARG A 6 13.43 -13.97 6.69
N GLU A 7 13.33 -15.20 7.18
CA GLU A 7 12.90 -16.36 6.40
C GLU A 7 11.48 -16.15 5.84
N TRP A 8 10.58 -15.58 6.63
CA TRP A 8 9.22 -15.23 6.19
C TRP A 8 9.22 -14.18 5.07
N LEU A 9 10.02 -13.12 5.20
CA LEU A 9 10.14 -12.05 4.19
C LEU A 9 10.78 -12.55 2.89
N GLU A 10 11.86 -13.32 2.98
CA GLU A 10 12.54 -13.93 1.84
C GLU A 10 11.61 -14.90 1.10
N GLY A 11 10.82 -15.67 1.86
CA GLY A 11 9.77 -16.53 1.34
C GLY A 11 8.69 -15.78 0.56
N LEU A 12 8.14 -14.70 1.14
CA LEU A 12 7.15 -13.85 0.46
C LEU A 12 7.72 -13.22 -0.81
N SER A 13 8.96 -12.74 -0.75
CA SER A 13 9.65 -12.12 -1.90
C SER A 13 9.83 -13.11 -3.06
N SER A 14 10.27 -14.33 -2.73
CA SER A 14 10.45 -15.43 -3.70
C SER A 14 9.12 -15.87 -4.29
N PHE A 15 8.10 -16.07 -3.45
CA PHE A 15 6.75 -16.41 -3.86
C PHE A 15 6.17 -15.37 -4.84
N ALA A 16 6.29 -14.09 -4.52
CA ALA A 16 5.78 -13.02 -5.37
C ALA A 16 6.51 -12.99 -6.73
N ALA A 17 7.83 -13.17 -6.75
CA ALA A 17 8.61 -13.23 -8.00
C ALA A 17 8.17 -14.41 -8.88
N GLU A 18 8.04 -15.61 -8.30
CA GLU A 18 7.56 -16.81 -9.02
C GLU A 18 6.11 -16.64 -9.52
N HIS A 19 5.24 -16.09 -8.69
CA HIS A 19 3.83 -15.88 -9.04
C HIS A 19 3.69 -14.95 -10.25
N ARG A 20 4.45 -13.83 -10.26
CA ARG A 20 4.47 -12.87 -11.39
C ARG A 20 5.07 -13.47 -12.66
N ALA A 21 6.09 -14.32 -12.52
CA ALA A 21 6.70 -15.01 -13.66
C ALA A 21 5.71 -15.98 -14.34
N ARG A 22 4.81 -16.61 -13.57
CA ARG A 22 3.78 -17.53 -14.09
C ARG A 22 2.54 -16.81 -14.60
N ARG A 23 2.20 -15.67 -14.00
CA ARG A 23 1.00 -14.89 -14.32
C ARG A 23 1.35 -13.42 -14.34
N LYS A 24 1.52 -12.85 -15.54
CA LYS A 24 1.62 -11.40 -15.69
C LYS A 24 0.31 -10.79 -15.14
N PRO A 25 0.38 -9.80 -14.24
CA PRO A 25 -0.82 -9.07 -13.82
C PRO A 25 -1.59 -8.56 -15.05
N ALA A 26 -2.92 -8.67 -15.02
CA ALA A 26 -3.74 -8.12 -16.08
C ALA A 26 -3.51 -6.60 -16.12
N GLU A 27 -2.85 -6.13 -17.18
CA GLU A 27 -2.57 -4.72 -17.37
C GLU A 27 -3.80 -4.13 -18.06
N VAL A 28 -4.64 -3.43 -17.28
CA VAL A 28 -5.70 -2.62 -17.86
C VAL A 28 -5.02 -1.48 -18.62
N GLU A 29 -5.23 -1.45 -19.93
CA GLU A 29 -4.69 -0.38 -20.78
C GLU A 29 -5.27 0.95 -20.32
N ARG A 30 -4.41 1.83 -19.84
CA ARG A 30 -4.75 3.16 -19.34
C ARG A 30 -3.83 4.19 -19.98
N PRO A 31 -4.30 5.43 -20.19
CA PRO A 31 -3.45 6.51 -20.69
C PRO A 31 -2.16 6.64 -19.86
N ALA A 32 -1.02 6.84 -20.53
CA ALA A 32 0.27 6.97 -19.86
C ALA A 32 0.27 8.10 -18.80
N ALA A 33 -0.43 9.20 -19.07
CA ALA A 33 -0.59 10.30 -18.12
C ALA A 33 -1.34 9.90 -16.84
N GLU A 34 -2.38 9.08 -16.97
CA GLU A 34 -3.13 8.55 -15.82
C GLU A 34 -2.25 7.61 -14.98
N ARG A 35 -1.52 6.69 -15.62
CA ARG A 35 -0.56 5.81 -14.92
C ARG A 35 0.53 6.61 -14.19
N ALA A 36 1.08 7.63 -14.84
CA ALA A 36 2.10 8.48 -14.23
C ALA A 36 1.56 9.23 -13.01
N ALA A 37 0.32 9.72 -13.08
CA ALA A 37 -0.34 10.39 -11.97
C ALA A 37 -0.66 9.42 -10.81
N GLU A 38 -1.14 8.20 -11.08
CA GLU A 38 -1.29 7.16 -10.04
C GLU A 38 0.05 6.88 -9.36
N ARG A 39 1.10 6.66 -10.16
CA ARG A 39 2.46 6.39 -9.65
C ARG A 39 2.94 7.51 -8.73
N ALA A 40 2.72 8.77 -9.12
CA ALA A 40 3.09 9.94 -8.32
C ALA A 40 2.33 9.99 -6.99
N VAL A 41 1.01 9.75 -6.99
CA VAL A 41 0.19 9.71 -5.77
C VAL A 41 0.65 8.60 -4.82
N LEU A 42 0.86 7.39 -5.34
CA LEU A 42 1.29 6.25 -4.54
C LEU A 42 2.70 6.45 -3.96
N ALA A 43 3.64 6.96 -4.76
CA ALA A 43 5.01 7.26 -4.34
C ALA A 43 5.03 8.37 -3.26
N ALA A 44 4.30 9.46 -3.47
CA ALA A 44 4.21 10.56 -2.50
C ALA A 44 3.66 10.08 -1.15
N HIS A 45 2.64 9.22 -1.17
CA HIS A 45 2.14 8.62 0.06
C HIS A 45 3.16 7.71 0.73
N LEU A 46 3.85 6.85 -0.03
CA LEU A 46 4.87 5.96 0.51
C LEU A 46 5.98 6.75 1.20
N VAL A 47 6.45 7.84 0.59
CA VAL A 47 7.41 8.77 1.21
C VAL A 47 6.86 9.35 2.51
N SER A 48 5.63 9.87 2.49
CA SER A 48 4.99 10.47 3.67
C SER A 48 4.83 9.46 4.82
N TRP A 49 4.39 8.24 4.53
CA TRP A 49 4.27 7.18 5.54
C TRP A 49 5.63 6.76 6.12
N LEU A 50 6.66 6.63 5.28
CA LEU A 50 8.02 6.31 5.73
C LEU A 50 8.68 7.47 6.47
N ALA A 51 8.29 8.72 6.22
CA ALA A 51 8.72 9.86 7.03
C ALA A 51 8.16 9.77 8.47
N GLY A 52 6.98 9.18 8.65
CA GLY A 52 6.39 8.87 9.96
C GLY A 52 6.94 7.60 10.64
N MET A 53 8.05 7.05 10.16
CA MET A 53 8.56 5.74 10.59
C MET A 53 8.93 5.65 12.07
N GLU A 54 9.47 6.72 12.63
CA GLU A 54 9.83 6.73 14.05
C GLU A 54 8.61 6.45 14.94
N ALA A 55 7.47 7.07 14.64
CA ALA A 55 6.24 6.90 15.41
C ALA A 55 5.74 5.46 15.37
N TRP A 56 5.58 4.86 14.17
CA TRP A 56 5.05 3.50 14.08
C TRP A 56 6.07 2.44 14.50
N THR A 57 7.38 2.67 14.35
CA THR A 57 8.39 1.74 14.88
C THR A 57 8.45 1.79 16.40
N SER A 58 8.18 2.94 17.02
CA SER A 58 8.03 3.05 18.47
C SER A 58 6.83 2.24 18.98
N ALA A 59 5.67 2.42 18.35
CA ALA A 59 4.47 1.63 18.65
C ALA A 59 4.72 0.13 18.44
N ARG A 60 5.45 -0.23 17.38
CA ARG A 60 5.84 -1.62 17.10
C ARG A 60 6.71 -2.23 18.20
N ARG A 61 7.67 -1.48 18.74
CA ARG A 61 8.51 -1.93 19.86
C ARG A 61 7.68 -2.18 21.12
N ALA A 62 6.74 -1.30 21.43
CA ALA A 62 5.81 -1.50 22.54
C ALA A 62 4.93 -2.74 22.34
N PHE A 63 4.38 -2.91 21.13
CA PHE A 63 3.65 -4.12 20.74
C PHE A 63 4.50 -5.38 20.95
N ALA A 64 5.74 -5.40 20.47
CA ALA A 64 6.65 -6.53 20.61
C ALA A 64 6.98 -6.86 22.07
N ALA A 65 7.17 -5.84 22.92
CA ALA A 65 7.42 -6.03 24.34
C ALA A 65 6.23 -6.69 25.08
N SER A 66 5.00 -6.43 24.62
CA SER A 66 3.77 -6.97 25.21
C SER A 66 3.37 -8.35 24.66
N ARG A 67 4.02 -8.83 23.59
CA ARG A 67 3.57 -9.99 22.82
C ARG A 67 4.72 -10.96 22.58
N SER A 68 4.67 -12.11 23.26
CA SER A 68 5.67 -13.17 23.08
C SER A 68 5.85 -13.55 21.60
N GLY A 69 7.10 -13.52 21.14
CA GLY A 69 7.50 -13.87 19.78
C GLY A 69 7.31 -12.78 18.72
N ALA A 70 6.78 -11.61 19.06
CA ALA A 70 6.71 -10.50 18.11
C ALA A 70 8.08 -9.83 17.92
N ASP A 71 8.44 -9.56 16.66
CA ASP A 71 9.71 -8.93 16.29
C ASP A 71 9.60 -7.40 16.37
N ALA A 72 10.48 -6.77 17.15
CA ALA A 72 10.60 -5.32 17.25
C ALA A 72 11.09 -4.66 15.94
N GLU A 73 11.75 -5.44 15.07
CA GLU A 73 12.20 -5.04 13.74
C GLU A 73 11.51 -5.92 12.68
N PRO A 74 10.20 -5.71 12.45
CA PRO A 74 9.41 -6.58 11.58
C PRO A 74 9.79 -6.44 10.11
N ALA A 75 9.40 -7.43 9.33
CA ALA A 75 9.28 -7.28 7.89
C ALA A 75 8.24 -6.19 7.56
N ILE A 76 8.50 -5.41 6.52
CA ILE A 76 7.64 -4.34 6.02
C ILE A 76 7.08 -4.78 4.69
N VAL A 77 5.78 -5.07 4.69
CA VAL A 77 5.06 -5.47 3.49
C VAL A 77 4.25 -4.29 3.00
N LEU A 78 4.51 -3.84 1.77
CA LEU A 78 3.65 -2.91 1.04
C LEU A 78 2.70 -3.72 0.17
N THR A 79 1.40 -3.70 0.48
CA THR A 79 0.35 -4.21 -0.40
C THR A 79 -0.20 -3.10 -1.28
N THR A 80 -0.08 -3.22 -2.60
CA THR A 80 -0.37 -2.13 -3.54
C THR A 80 -0.79 -2.64 -4.93
N SER A 81 -1.19 -1.73 -5.82
CA SER A 81 -1.34 -2.01 -7.26
C SER A 81 0.02 -2.28 -7.93
N ALA A 82 0.01 -2.82 -9.15
CA ALA A 82 1.22 -2.99 -9.96
C ALA A 82 1.99 -1.68 -10.14
N VAL A 83 1.29 -0.56 -10.35
CA VAL A 83 1.88 0.78 -10.47
C VAL A 83 2.61 1.19 -9.17
N GLY A 84 2.06 0.85 -8.01
CA GLY A 84 2.76 1.12 -6.74
C GLY A 84 3.94 0.18 -6.48
N ILE A 85 3.94 -1.05 -7.01
CA ILE A 85 5.14 -1.92 -6.99
C ILE A 85 6.25 -1.28 -7.81
N GLU A 86 5.93 -0.81 -9.02
CA GLU A 86 6.89 -0.07 -9.87
C GLU A 86 7.40 1.17 -9.13
N ALA A 87 6.53 1.95 -8.47
CA ALA A 87 6.92 3.11 -7.68
C ALA A 87 7.91 2.75 -6.55
N ALA A 88 7.63 1.67 -5.79
CA ALA A 88 8.49 1.21 -4.72
C ALA A 88 9.83 0.69 -5.25
N ALA A 89 9.84 -0.01 -6.38
CA ALA A 89 11.06 -0.50 -7.03
C ALA A 89 11.96 0.66 -7.48
N ASP A 90 11.40 1.68 -8.15
CA ASP A 90 12.12 2.91 -8.53
C ASP A 90 12.76 3.57 -7.30
N MET A 91 11.99 3.72 -6.21
CA MET A 91 12.51 4.28 -4.97
C MET A 91 13.65 3.45 -4.39
N GLY A 92 13.53 2.12 -4.37
CA GLY A 92 14.57 1.21 -3.89
C GLY A 92 15.85 1.24 -4.72
N ALA A 93 15.78 1.58 -6.00
CA ALA A 93 16.94 1.73 -6.88
C ALA A 93 17.70 3.06 -6.67
N MET A 94 17.05 4.09 -6.10
CA MET A 94 17.66 5.38 -5.83
C MET A 94 18.33 5.39 -4.44
N ALA A 95 19.65 5.66 -4.41
CA ALA A 95 20.39 5.78 -3.16
C ALA A 95 19.84 6.91 -2.28
N GLY A 96 19.81 6.68 -0.96
CA GLY A 96 19.36 7.68 0.02
C GLY A 96 17.85 7.80 0.19
N THR A 97 17.03 7.07 -0.57
CA THR A 97 15.58 7.02 -0.30
C THR A 97 15.28 6.16 0.94
N PRO A 98 14.17 6.41 1.65
CA PRO A 98 13.75 5.55 2.75
C PRO A 98 13.58 4.08 2.35
N VAL A 99 13.05 3.79 1.15
CA VAL A 99 12.89 2.40 0.67
C VAL A 99 14.25 1.73 0.47
N ALA A 100 15.23 2.42 -0.12
CA ALA A 100 16.57 1.88 -0.30
C ALA A 100 17.27 1.56 1.02
N LEU A 101 17.09 2.41 2.04
CA LEU A 101 17.61 2.18 3.39
C LEU A 101 16.97 0.97 4.09
N LEU A 102 15.72 0.66 3.75
CA LEU A 102 14.97 -0.45 4.34
C LEU A 102 14.95 -1.72 3.50
N ARG A 103 15.71 -1.78 2.40
CA ARG A 103 15.65 -2.86 1.40
C ARG A 103 15.72 -4.28 2.00
N SER A 104 16.48 -4.47 3.08
CA SER A 104 16.66 -5.78 3.72
C SER A 104 15.45 -6.25 4.52
N ARG A 105 14.47 -5.37 4.74
CA ARG A 105 13.24 -5.65 5.49
C ARG A 105 11.98 -5.23 4.74
N PHE A 106 12.05 -4.89 3.45
CA PHE A 106 10.93 -4.32 2.71
C PHE A 106 10.59 -5.16 1.48
N VAL A 107 9.30 -5.42 1.26
CA VAL A 107 8.80 -6.05 0.03
C VAL A 107 7.51 -5.40 -0.43
N ALA A 108 7.38 -5.16 -1.75
CA ALA A 108 6.15 -4.67 -2.37
C ALA A 108 5.45 -5.80 -3.14
N VAL A 109 4.18 -6.02 -2.82
CA VAL A 109 3.36 -7.09 -3.37
C VAL A 109 1.94 -6.62 -3.71
N THR A 110 1.26 -7.37 -4.56
CA THR A 110 -0.18 -7.19 -4.74
C THR A 110 -0.94 -7.78 -3.55
N GLU A 111 -2.17 -7.34 -3.33
CA GLU A 111 -3.01 -7.93 -2.28
C GLU A 111 -3.24 -9.43 -2.51
N LEU A 112 -3.43 -9.86 -3.76
CA LEU A 112 -3.62 -11.27 -4.10
C LEU A 112 -2.39 -12.11 -3.72
N GLU A 113 -1.19 -11.65 -4.07
CA GLU A 113 0.06 -12.32 -3.70
C GLU A 113 0.20 -12.44 -2.19
N TYR A 114 -0.02 -11.34 -1.47
CA TYR A 114 0.04 -11.33 -0.01
C TYR A 114 -0.96 -12.28 0.63
N ARG A 115 -2.22 -12.29 0.17
CA ARG A 115 -3.26 -13.19 0.70
C ARG A 115 -2.92 -14.66 0.44
N LEU A 116 -2.48 -15.01 -0.77
CA LEU A 116 -2.08 -16.38 -1.11
C LEU A 116 -0.87 -16.85 -0.28
N TRP A 117 0.08 -15.95 -0.01
CA TRP A 117 1.19 -16.24 0.89
C TRP A 117 0.73 -16.48 2.32
N CYS A 118 -0.12 -15.60 2.88
CA CYS A 118 -0.61 -15.71 4.25
C CYS A 118 -1.47 -16.97 4.48
N ILE A 119 -2.14 -17.50 3.46
CA ILE A 119 -2.84 -18.80 3.56
C ILE A 119 -1.86 -19.95 3.84
N ARG A 120 -0.65 -19.88 3.27
CA ARG A 120 0.36 -20.95 3.38
C ARG A 120 1.32 -20.73 4.54
N ASN A 121 1.59 -19.48 4.89
CA ASN A 121 2.54 -19.06 5.92
C ASN A 121 1.86 -18.02 6.83
N PRO A 122 0.88 -18.44 7.64
CA PRO A 122 0.06 -17.53 8.42
C PRO A 122 0.88 -16.82 9.50
N ASP A 123 0.64 -15.51 9.62
CA ASP A 123 1.07 -14.70 10.76
C ASP A 123 -0.10 -13.79 11.19
N GLU A 124 -1.18 -14.43 11.66
CA GLU A 124 -2.45 -13.76 11.98
C GLU A 124 -2.33 -12.70 13.07
N ALA A 125 -1.35 -12.88 13.97
CA ALA A 125 -1.07 -11.94 15.05
C ALA A 125 -0.03 -10.88 14.68
N PHE A 126 0.40 -10.82 13.41
CA PHE A 126 1.38 -9.86 12.92
C PHE A 126 2.67 -9.86 13.76
N ARG A 127 3.14 -11.04 14.16
CA ARG A 127 4.38 -11.18 14.96
C ARG A 127 5.62 -10.90 14.14
N LEU A 128 5.60 -11.20 12.85
CA LEU A 128 6.76 -11.14 11.96
C LEU A 128 6.72 -9.89 11.08
N HIS A 129 5.54 -9.42 10.68
CA HIS A 129 5.43 -8.31 9.72
C HIS A 129 4.48 -7.18 10.13
N VAL A 130 4.72 -6.02 9.53
CA VAL A 130 3.79 -4.92 9.38
C VAL A 130 3.30 -4.95 7.93
N ASN A 131 1.98 -4.91 7.73
CA ASN A 131 1.41 -4.72 6.39
C ASN A 131 0.88 -3.30 6.26
N HIS A 132 1.38 -2.57 5.28
CA HIS A 132 0.87 -1.28 4.86
C HIS A 132 0.19 -1.43 3.50
N TRP A 133 -1.10 -1.13 3.40
CA TRP A 133 -1.77 -1.07 2.10
C TRP A 133 -1.79 0.35 1.57
N ASN A 134 -1.53 0.49 0.27
CA ASN A 134 -1.51 1.76 -0.44
C ASN A 134 -2.02 1.51 -1.87
N TRP A 135 -3.28 1.82 -2.14
CA TRP A 135 -3.87 1.60 -3.47
C TRP A 135 -4.81 2.74 -3.88
N LEU A 136 -4.96 2.91 -5.19
CA LEU A 136 -5.77 3.96 -5.77
C LEU A 136 -6.85 3.32 -6.63
N LYS A 137 -8.11 3.57 -6.30
CA LYS A 137 -9.24 3.26 -7.17
C LYS A 137 -9.39 4.41 -8.15
N THR A 138 -8.92 4.24 -9.39
CA THR A 138 -8.92 5.29 -10.43
C THR A 138 -10.24 5.44 -11.18
N ASP A 139 -11.22 4.58 -10.88
CA ASP A 139 -12.57 4.69 -11.42
C ASP A 139 -13.61 4.54 -10.30
N VAL A 140 -14.03 5.68 -9.75
CA VAL A 140 -15.13 5.72 -8.77
C VAL A 140 -16.46 5.69 -9.52
N PRO A 141 -17.30 4.67 -9.30
CA PRO A 141 -18.54 4.52 -10.04
C PRO A 141 -19.47 5.74 -9.88
N PRO A 142 -20.16 6.18 -10.95
CA PRO A 142 -21.07 7.33 -10.92
C PRO A 142 -22.11 7.29 -9.79
N GLN A 143 -22.56 6.11 -9.38
CA GLN A 143 -23.51 5.92 -8.28
C GLN A 143 -23.01 6.48 -6.94
N ARG A 144 -21.69 6.62 -6.77
CA ARG A 144 -21.08 7.20 -5.56
C ARG A 144 -20.81 8.69 -5.67
N HIS A 145 -21.00 9.32 -6.83
CA HIS A 145 -20.65 10.75 -7.00
C HIS A 145 -21.47 11.67 -6.09
N ALA A 146 -22.69 11.28 -5.73
CA ALA A 146 -23.52 12.00 -4.76
C ALA A 146 -22.87 12.10 -3.37
N GLU A 147 -21.98 11.17 -2.99
CA GLU A 147 -21.20 11.24 -1.74
C GLU A 147 -20.22 12.42 -1.73
N PHE A 148 -19.85 12.92 -2.92
CA PHE A 148 -18.83 13.94 -3.14
C PHE A 148 -19.41 15.21 -3.77
N ALA A 149 -20.70 15.48 -3.58
CA ALA A 149 -21.41 16.60 -4.21
C ALA A 149 -20.79 17.99 -3.91
N ALA A 150 -19.99 18.12 -2.84
CA ALA A 150 -19.23 19.33 -2.53
C ALA A 150 -18.07 19.61 -3.51
N HIS A 151 -17.68 18.65 -4.35
CA HIS A 151 -16.51 18.72 -5.24
C HIS A 151 -16.88 18.39 -6.70
N PRO A 152 -17.82 19.11 -7.33
CA PRO A 152 -18.39 18.74 -8.63
C PRO A 152 -17.31 18.50 -9.70
N LEU A 153 -17.53 17.45 -10.51
CA LEU A 153 -16.70 17.11 -11.64
C LEU A 153 -17.09 17.93 -12.89
N GLY A 154 -16.09 18.44 -13.59
CA GLY A 154 -16.21 18.95 -14.94
C GLY A 154 -16.25 17.83 -15.99
N ALA A 155 -16.43 18.22 -17.25
CA ALA A 155 -16.45 17.27 -18.37
C ALA A 155 -15.10 16.53 -18.48
N GLY A 156 -15.16 15.19 -18.52
CA GLY A 156 -13.98 14.33 -18.60
C GLY A 156 -13.20 14.17 -17.30
N GLU A 157 -13.64 14.77 -16.19
CA GLU A 157 -13.04 14.55 -14.88
C GLU A 157 -13.64 13.31 -14.21
N CYS A 158 -12.85 12.61 -13.40
CA CYS A 158 -13.31 11.51 -12.57
C CYS A 158 -12.76 11.59 -11.15
N TYR A 159 -13.47 10.99 -10.20
CA TYR A 159 -12.95 10.83 -8.85
C TYR A 159 -12.06 9.61 -8.76
N TRP A 160 -10.98 9.75 -7.99
CA TRP A 160 -10.14 8.66 -7.55
C TRP A 160 -10.25 8.52 -6.03
N LEU A 161 -10.23 7.30 -5.52
CA LEU A 161 -10.16 7.04 -4.07
C LEU A 161 -8.83 6.39 -3.72
N HIS A 162 -8.03 7.14 -2.98
CA HIS A 162 -6.77 6.66 -2.43
C HIS A 162 -7.06 6.06 -1.07
N ARG A 163 -6.78 4.78 -0.90
CA ARG A 163 -7.08 4.05 0.33
C ARG A 163 -5.75 3.57 0.91
N THR A 164 -5.53 3.85 2.18
CA THR A 164 -4.26 3.54 2.83
C THR A 164 -4.50 3.05 4.23
N GLY A 165 -3.49 2.42 4.81
CA GLY A 165 -3.54 2.00 6.19
C GLY A 165 -2.47 0.99 6.53
N SER A 166 -2.33 0.74 7.82
CA SER A 166 -1.31 -0.15 8.37
C SER A 166 -1.93 -1.06 9.41
N VAL A 167 -1.43 -2.29 9.46
CA VAL A 167 -1.73 -3.28 10.50
C VAL A 167 -0.44 -3.92 10.98
N GLY A 168 -0.39 -4.29 12.26
CA GLY A 168 0.78 -4.90 12.89
C GLY A 168 1.77 -3.89 13.47
N THR A 169 1.44 -2.60 13.44
CA THR A 169 2.22 -1.55 14.10
C THR A 169 1.84 -1.35 15.57
N GLY A 170 0.76 -2.00 16.04
CA GLY A 170 0.25 -1.87 17.40
C GLY A 170 -0.72 -0.69 17.49
N GLU A 171 -0.53 0.21 18.45
CA GLU A 171 -1.40 1.39 18.64
C GLU A 171 -1.35 2.39 17.47
N ALA A 172 -0.38 2.25 16.55
CA ALA A 172 -0.28 3.08 15.35
C ALA A 172 -1.06 2.52 14.14
N ASP A 173 -1.80 1.41 14.32
CA ASP A 173 -2.64 0.84 13.27
C ASP A 173 -3.72 1.84 12.86
N ARG A 174 -3.89 2.03 11.55
CA ARG A 174 -4.77 3.07 11.01
C ARG A 174 -5.29 2.72 9.64
N ARG A 175 -6.39 3.35 9.25
CA ARG A 175 -6.98 3.27 7.92
C ARG A 175 -7.47 4.64 7.50
N ASP A 176 -7.00 5.10 6.35
CA ASP A 176 -7.36 6.38 5.78
C ASP A 176 -7.92 6.21 4.36
N CYS A 177 -8.75 7.16 3.94
CA CYS A 177 -9.18 7.28 2.57
C CYS A 177 -9.16 8.75 2.16
N HIS A 178 -8.62 9.05 0.99
CA HIS A 178 -8.51 10.39 0.45
C HIS A 178 -9.22 10.45 -0.91
N LEU A 179 -10.00 11.51 -1.10
CA LEU A 179 -10.67 11.78 -2.36
C LEU A 179 -9.75 12.62 -3.24
N TRP A 180 -9.49 12.10 -4.42
CA TRP A 180 -8.73 12.75 -5.47
C TRP A 180 -9.63 13.00 -6.67
N LYS A 181 -9.23 13.96 -7.51
CA LYS A 181 -9.82 14.23 -8.81
C LYS A 181 -8.78 14.08 -9.89
N TRP A 182 -9.12 13.41 -10.97
CA TRP A 182 -8.34 13.34 -12.20
C TRP A 182 -9.05 14.10 -13.30
N ASN A 183 -8.33 14.99 -13.98
CA ASN A 183 -8.87 15.82 -15.06
C ASN A 183 -8.33 15.48 -16.45
N GLY A 184 -7.76 14.28 -16.62
CA GLY A 184 -7.08 13.87 -17.85
C GLY A 184 -5.60 14.26 -17.93
N ARG A 185 -5.11 15.11 -17.02
CA ARG A 185 -3.70 15.56 -16.99
C ARG A 185 -3.07 15.52 -15.60
N HIS A 186 -3.79 15.93 -14.56
CA HIS A 186 -3.30 16.02 -13.19
C HIS A 186 -4.26 15.37 -12.21
N ALA A 187 -3.70 14.70 -11.19
CA ALA A 187 -4.43 14.24 -10.02
C ALA A 187 -4.33 15.31 -8.93
N ALA A 188 -5.47 15.79 -8.44
CA ALA A 188 -5.56 16.78 -7.38
C ALA A 188 -6.26 16.19 -6.15
N LEU A 189 -5.67 16.35 -4.97
CA LEU A 189 -6.29 15.97 -3.71
C LEU A 189 -7.43 16.95 -3.41
N LEU A 190 -8.65 16.44 -3.29
CA LEU A 190 -9.83 17.24 -2.97
C LEU A 190 -10.10 17.26 -1.47
N GLN A 191 -9.99 16.10 -0.83
CA GLN A 191 -10.33 15.96 0.59
C GLN A 191 -9.59 14.79 1.22
N THR A 192 -9.06 15.01 2.42
CA THR A 192 -8.47 13.96 3.25
C THR A 192 -9.51 13.30 4.15
N PHE A 193 -9.27 12.05 4.54
CA PHE A 193 -10.06 11.31 5.53
C PHE A 193 -11.56 11.22 5.19
N VAL A 194 -11.88 10.97 3.92
CA VAL A 194 -13.26 10.72 3.50
C VAL A 194 -13.74 9.37 4.04
N ARG A 195 -15.03 9.26 4.35
CA ARG A 195 -15.62 8.01 4.82
C ARG A 195 -15.66 7.00 3.67
N ASP A 196 -14.92 5.91 3.81
CA ASP A 196 -15.02 4.77 2.90
C ASP A 196 -16.21 3.90 3.32
N ARG A 197 -17.34 3.97 2.61
CA ARG A 197 -18.42 3.01 2.82
C ARG A 197 -17.96 1.64 2.32
N PRO A 198 -18.10 0.56 3.11
CA PRO A 198 -17.88 -0.79 2.61
C PRO A 198 -18.97 -1.10 1.59
N GLY A 199 -18.67 -0.91 0.31
CA GLY A 199 -19.57 -1.16 -0.81
C GLY A 199 -18.89 -2.05 -1.84
N ALA A 200 -19.26 -3.33 -1.80
CA ALA A 200 -18.84 -4.46 -2.64
C ALA A 200 -17.34 -4.80 -2.67
N PRO A 201 -16.97 -6.10 -2.61
CA PRO A 201 -15.58 -6.52 -2.80
C PRO A 201 -15.07 -6.00 -4.16
N ALA A 202 -13.85 -5.46 -4.16
CA ALA A 202 -13.11 -5.26 -5.40
C ALA A 202 -12.89 -6.65 -6.01
N GLY A 203 -13.53 -6.91 -7.16
CA GLY A 203 -13.29 -8.12 -7.96
C GLY A 203 -11.91 -8.10 -8.61
#